data_AF-A0AAW9DCZ0-F1
#
_entry.id   AF-A0AAW9DCZ0-F1
#
_cell.length_a   1.000
_cell.length_b   1.000
_cell.length_c   1.000
_cell.angle_alpha   90.00
_cell.angle_beta   90.00
_cell.angle_gamma   90.00
#
_symmetry.space_group_name_H-M   'P 1'
#
loop_
_entity.id
_entity.type
_entity.pdbx_description
1 polymer ?
#
loop_
_entity_poly.entity_id
_entity_poly.type
_entity_poly.pdbx_seq_one_letter_code
_entity_poly.pdbx_strand_id
1 'polypeptide(L)' 'MNYITNDNLEVADKEVFEIVEAELKRQTNHLEMIASENFT' A
#
# COMPACT_ATOMS: atom_id res chain seq x y z
N MET A 1 1.62 8.74 -26.89
CA MET A 1 1.12 9.06 -25.53
C MET A 1 2.19 8.64 -24.56
N ASN A 2 2.55 9.48 -23.59
CA ASN A 2 3.43 9.07 -22.50
C ASN A 2 2.53 8.50 -21.40
N TYR A 3 2.68 7.21 -21.11
CA TYR A 3 1.86 6.49 -20.13
C TYR A 3 2.43 6.55 -18.71
N ILE A 4 3.58 7.20 -18.54
CA ILE A 4 4.29 7.33 -17.27
C ILE A 4 4.50 8.82 -17.02
N THR A 5 3.99 9.31 -15.89
CA THR A 5 4.22 10.64 -15.35
C THR A 5 5.11 10.54 -14.12
N ASN A 6 5.69 11.64 -13.66
CA ASN A 6 6.43 11.71 -12.39
C ASN A 6 5.46 11.99 -11.21
N ASP A 7 4.18 11.68 -11.37
CA ASP A 7 3.19 11.90 -10.32
C ASP A 7 3.32 10.82 -9.25
N ASN A 8 2.95 11.18 -8.02
CA ASN A 8 2.91 10.24 -6.91
C ASN A 8 1.79 9.21 -7.12
N LEU A 9 1.92 8.03 -6.49
CA LEU A 9 0.95 6.94 -6.62
C LEU A 9 -0.49 7.37 -6.29
N GLU A 10 -0.69 8.22 -5.29
CA GLU A 10 -2.01 8.77 -4.92
C GLU A 10 -2.75 9.44 -6.09
N VAL A 11 -2.01 10.08 -6.99
CA VAL A 11 -2.55 10.80 -8.14
C VAL A 11 -2.55 9.92 -9.39
N ALA A 12 -1.48 9.16 -9.60
CA ALA A 12 -1.31 8.31 -10.77
C ALA A 12 -2.25 7.09 -10.78
N ASP A 13 -2.51 6.50 -9.61
CA ASP A 13 -3.39 5.33 -9.43
C ASP A 13 -4.03 5.33 -8.03
N LYS A 14 -5.16 6.03 -7.93
CA LYS A 14 -5.90 6.19 -6.68
C LYS A 14 -6.42 4.87 -6.11
N GLU A 15 -6.84 3.94 -6.96
CA GLU A 15 -7.39 2.66 -6.51
C GLU A 15 -6.32 1.83 -5.82
N VAL A 16 -5.14 1.70 -6.43
CA VAL A 16 -4.02 0.98 -5.83
C VAL A 16 -3.53 1.67 -4.56
N PHE A 17 -3.46 3.01 -4.56
CA PHE A 17 -3.11 3.77 -3.37
C PHE A 17 -4.03 3.48 -2.18
N GLU A 18 -5.35 3.50 -2.40
CA GLU A 18 -6.34 3.20 -1.35
C GLU A 18 -6.23 1.76 -0.82
N ILE A 19 -5.90 0.79 -1.69
CA ILE A 19 -5.65 -0.60 -1.28
C ILE A 19 -4.41 -0.69 -0.37
N VAL A 20 -3.33 0.02 -0.70
CA VAL A 20 -2.10 0.04 0.09
C VAL A 20 -2.35 0.66 1.48
N GLU A 21 -3.09 1.77 1.54
CA GLU A 21 -3.46 2.41 2.82
C GLU A 21 -4.37 1.51 3.69
N ALA A 22 -5.30 0.79 3.07
CA ALA A 22 -6.14 -0.17 3.78
C ALA A 22 -5.30 -1.33 4.35
N GLU A 23 -4.31 -1.83 3.61
CA GLU A 23 -3.41 -2.90 4.08
C GLU A 23 -2.48 -2.41 5.19
N LEU A 24 -1.94 -1.19 5.09
CA LEU A 24 -1.17 -0.57 6.16
C LEU A 24 -1.98 -0.52 7.46
N LYS A 25 -3.25 -0.11 7.37
CA LYS A 25 -4.17 -0.10 8.52
C LYS A 25 -4.43 -1.50 9.05
N ARG A 26 -4.62 -2.50 8.18
CA ARG A 26 -4.80 -3.91 8.59
C ARG A 26 -3.59 -4.37 9.38
N GLN A 27 -2.40 -4.24 8.80
CA GLN A 27 -1.12 -4.66 9.39
C GLN A 27 -0.86 -4.01 10.74
N THR A 28 -1.09 -2.70 10.86
CA THR A 28 -0.79 -1.94 12.09
C THR A 28 -1.78 -2.23 13.23
N ASN A 29 -3.04 -2.50 12.92
CA ASN A 29 -4.11 -2.59 13.93
C ASN A 29 -4.50 -4.02 14.28
N HIS A 30 -3.71 -5.01 13.87
CA HIS A 30 -3.91 -6.40 14.22
C HIS A 30 -2.63 -7.02 14.76
N LEU A 31 -2.77 -8.05 15.60
CA LEU A 31 -1.63 -8.82 16.07
C LEU A 31 -1.22 -9.79 14.96
N GLU A 32 -0.17 -9.44 14.22
CA GLU A 32 0.44 -10.34 13.23
C GLU A 32 1.17 -11.46 13.98
N MET A 33 0.75 -12.71 13.75
CA MET A 33 1.26 -13.91 14.43
C MET A 33 1.85 -14.91 13.46
N ILE A 34 1.91 -14.59 12.17
CA ILE A 34 2.55 -15.42 11.16
C ILE A 34 4.05 -15.37 11.39
N ALA A 35 4.64 -16.49 11.80
CA ALA A 35 6.04 -16.58 12.21
C ALA A 35 7.06 -16.27 11.09
N SER A 36 6.63 -16.36 9.82
CA SER A 36 7.45 -16.00 8.66
C SER A 36 7.31 -14.54 8.24
N GLU A 37 6.32 -13.82 8.77
CA GLU A 37 6.11 -12.40 8.48
C GLU A 37 6.80 -11.52 9.52
N ASN A 38 7.15 -10.30 9.11
CA ASN A 38 7.79 -9.31 9.96
C ASN A 38 7.55 -7.90 9.38
N PHE A 39 7.81 -6.86 10.17
CA PHE A 39 7.77 -5.47 9.71
C PHE A 39 9.19 -4.98 9.39
N THR A 40 9.38 -4.31 8.24
CA THR A 40 10.66 -3.77 7.75
C THR A 40 10.63 -2.26 7.57
#